data_AF-A0AAJ3RIE4-F1
#
_entry.id   AF-A0AAJ3RIE4-F1
#
_cell.length_a   1.000
_cell.length_b   1.000
_cell.length_c   1.000
_cell.angle_alpha   90.00
_cell.angle_beta   90.00
_cell.angle_gamma   90.00
#
_symmetry.space_group_name_H-M   'P 1'
#
loop_
_entity.id
_entity.type
_entity.pdbx_description
1 polymer ?
#
loop_
_entity_poly.entity_id
_entity_poly.type
_entity_poly.pdbx_seq_one_letter_code
_entity_poly.pdbx_strand_id
1 'polypeptide(L)'
;MESSFYLRPGAKRGSNKPSLIYFCVSDGKDKQYKISMGVKLLDSQWNSKKQEPIISNLFSVEANKCALMCFERIMQVKCVYLQYLNYLCTTNEVFSIDELKEIIREYRVPKDKGTIDYRESIIYKDCTNDTTQIIPTHRSTIKVKTMKGKTTFHRPFAQGTYSRNYKATTLIDRALKQHIDDNKVKETTAFQYRSVIQRWQKWVIDVNKSDGISCLKQAGIDKYIDYLKKMGKSNVEINKVAILRLLINTYIAKQAKYGIGQIIFTRLKDKRRSEDRLKVEILDDEIERIENAELPKKLNLWRDIFCLAIYTGQRASDIYQLLKGDYTRTEEGTIIIRTKKRDKDSYILNSPIVNKYLALTEGKIKTNETSFKINLNTKIKTICKMIGIDREITYIDAHHTKQTDKLYNIISSHFARHTFTTKKVREGYSFEEVGKMIGDTGQIVELTYSHLTRQDHIDTLHKAQERIERKESNVSSTILSKNGTNDYTSTLDRAIGYIENNSKEPQRVIEYLRQNNISINQLIRYYSHKFLEQRNGIGHRKEGMVFDLDSTMEFLVKLLHSSFRD
;
A
#
# COMPACT_ATOMS: atom_id res chain seq x y z
N MET A 1 14.67 -21.66 11.48
CA MET A 1 15.77 -21.23 10.60
C MET A 1 15.41 -19.90 9.98
N GLU A 2 16.15 -18.85 10.29
CA GLU A 2 15.93 -17.51 9.71
C GLU A 2 16.59 -17.42 8.33
N SER A 3 15.96 -16.70 7.40
CA SER A 3 16.53 -16.45 6.07
C SER A 3 16.27 -15.02 5.61
N SER A 4 17.24 -14.42 4.91
CA SER A 4 17.15 -13.06 4.38
C SER A 4 17.91 -12.91 3.07
N PHE A 5 17.46 -11.99 2.22
CA PHE A 5 18.26 -11.51 1.09
C PHE A 5 18.84 -10.14 1.43
N TYR A 6 20.08 -9.90 1.02
CA TYR A 6 20.65 -8.57 1.08
C TYR A 6 21.64 -8.32 -0.06
N LEU A 7 21.79 -7.04 -0.41
CA LEU A 7 22.83 -6.56 -1.30
C LEU A 7 24.11 -6.33 -0.51
N ARG A 8 25.24 -6.90 -0.95
CA ARG A 8 26.54 -6.62 -0.32
C ARG A 8 26.96 -5.19 -0.70
N PRO A 9 27.07 -4.24 0.23
CA PRO A 9 27.48 -2.88 -0.10
C PRO A 9 28.89 -2.90 -0.70
N GLY A 10 29.10 -2.16 -1.79
CA GLY A 10 30.45 -1.87 -2.27
C GLY A 10 31.25 -1.10 -1.21
N ALA A 11 32.59 -1.11 -1.32
CA ALA A 11 33.48 -0.49 -0.33
C ALA A 11 33.31 1.04 -0.14
N LYS A 12 32.40 1.69 -0.88
CA LYS A 12 32.00 3.11 -0.71
C LYS A 12 30.49 3.26 -0.91
N ARG A 13 29.77 3.78 0.10
CA ARG A 13 28.35 4.17 -0.04
C ARG A 13 28.23 5.26 -1.11
N GLY A 14 27.33 5.07 -2.09
CA GLY A 14 27.06 6.03 -3.17
C GLY A 14 27.73 5.73 -4.51
N SER A 15 28.42 4.59 -4.68
CA SER A 15 28.94 4.20 -5.99
C SER A 15 27.82 3.67 -6.90
N ASN A 16 27.71 4.18 -8.13
CA ASN A 16 26.74 3.71 -9.14
C ASN A 16 27.13 2.36 -9.78
N LYS A 17 27.81 1.48 -9.02
CA LYS A 17 28.32 0.19 -9.51
C LYS A 17 27.37 -0.93 -9.06
N PRO A 18 26.98 -1.88 -9.94
CA PRO A 18 26.16 -3.01 -9.56
C PRO A 18 26.85 -3.95 -8.56
N SER A 19 26.15 -4.26 -7.46
CA SER A 19 26.58 -5.09 -6.34
C SER A 19 25.88 -6.46 -6.35
N LEU A 20 26.52 -7.50 -5.81
CA LEU A 20 25.97 -8.86 -5.76
C LEU A 20 24.89 -9.00 -4.66
N ILE A 21 23.81 -9.71 -4.98
CA ILE A 21 22.80 -10.15 -4.02
C ILE A 21 23.23 -11.48 -3.39
N TYR A 22 23.09 -11.58 -2.07
CA TYR A 22 23.30 -12.80 -1.30
C TYR A 22 21.99 -13.25 -0.67
N PHE A 23 21.80 -14.58 -0.62
CA PHE A 23 20.82 -15.25 0.22
C PHE A 23 21.53 -15.76 1.46
N CYS A 24 21.02 -15.38 2.62
CA CYS A 24 21.56 -15.77 3.91
C CYS A 24 20.57 -16.63 4.66
N VAL A 25 21.08 -17.72 5.22
CA VAL A 25 20.30 -18.73 5.92
C VAL A 25 21.01 -19.15 7.20
N SER A 26 20.26 -19.30 8.29
CA SER A 26 20.74 -19.80 9.58
C SER A 26 20.36 -21.27 9.76
N ASP A 27 21.27 -22.08 10.29
CA ASP A 27 21.01 -23.48 10.65
C ASP A 27 20.21 -23.64 11.96
N GLY A 28 19.86 -22.53 12.62
CA GLY A 28 19.13 -22.53 13.89
C GLY A 28 19.97 -22.88 15.11
N LYS A 29 21.31 -23.01 14.97
CA LYS A 29 22.28 -23.26 16.04
C LYS A 29 23.40 -22.21 16.05
N ASP A 30 23.04 -20.96 15.73
CA ASP A 30 23.89 -19.76 15.69
C ASP A 30 24.87 -19.61 14.52
N LYS A 31 24.84 -20.47 13.50
CA LYS A 31 25.70 -20.31 12.31
C LYS A 31 24.93 -19.81 11.09
N GLN A 32 25.45 -18.76 10.47
CA GLN A 32 24.89 -18.15 9.26
C GLN A 32 25.73 -18.49 8.02
N TYR A 33 25.04 -18.87 6.94
CA TYR A 33 25.64 -19.20 5.66
C TYR A 33 25.20 -18.20 4.59
N LYS A 34 26.13 -17.85 3.69
CA LYS A 34 25.91 -16.87 2.62
C LYS A 34 26.03 -17.55 1.26
N ILE A 35 24.97 -17.51 0.47
CA ILE A 35 24.91 -18.07 -0.88
C ILE A 35 24.84 -16.91 -1.88
N SER A 36 25.77 -16.86 -2.84
CA SER A 36 25.74 -15.83 -3.89
C SER A 36 24.64 -16.14 -4.90
N MET A 37 23.76 -15.18 -5.18
CA MET A 37 22.68 -15.35 -6.16
C MET A 37 23.16 -15.23 -7.61
N GLY A 38 24.40 -14.80 -7.83
CA GLY A 38 24.99 -14.67 -9.17
C GLY A 38 24.36 -13.58 -10.03
N VAL A 39 23.53 -12.71 -9.43
CA VAL A 39 22.88 -11.55 -10.05
C VAL A 39 23.35 -10.27 -9.36
N LYS A 40 23.44 -9.18 -10.13
CA LYS A 40 23.93 -7.88 -9.66
C LYS A 40 22.87 -6.79 -9.83
N LEU A 41 22.82 -5.88 -8.87
CA LEU A 41 21.86 -4.79 -8.81
C LEU A 41 22.53 -3.49 -8.34
N LEU A 42 22.07 -2.34 -8.83
CA LEU A 42 22.53 -1.05 -8.30
C LEU A 42 22.10 -0.88 -6.84
N ASP A 43 22.95 -0.27 -6.03
CA ASP A 43 22.67 -0.01 -4.61
C ASP A 43 21.37 0.81 -4.42
N SER A 44 21.11 1.77 -5.31
CA SER A 44 19.89 2.59 -5.34
C SER A 44 18.62 1.84 -5.74
N GLN A 45 18.76 0.67 -6.39
CA GLN A 45 17.65 -0.19 -6.80
C GLN A 45 17.33 -1.26 -5.75
N TRP A 46 17.96 -1.29 -4.58
CA TRP A 46 17.67 -2.32 -3.57
C TRP A 46 16.76 -1.79 -2.45
N ASN A 47 15.62 -2.44 -2.24
CA ASN A 47 14.78 -2.19 -1.06
C ASN A 47 15.15 -3.17 0.05
N SER A 48 16.00 -2.73 0.99
CA SER A 48 16.46 -3.55 2.12
C SER A 48 15.33 -4.03 3.04
N LYS A 49 14.27 -3.22 3.21
CA LYS A 49 13.12 -3.57 4.06
C LYS A 49 12.25 -4.67 3.44
N LYS A 50 12.05 -4.64 2.12
CA LYS A 50 11.29 -5.65 1.37
C LYS A 50 12.13 -6.84 0.92
N GLN A 51 13.45 -6.69 0.93
CA GLN A 51 14.41 -7.66 0.37
C GLN A 51 14.15 -7.94 -1.12
N GLU A 52 13.86 -6.88 -1.87
CA GLU A 52 13.44 -6.92 -3.28
C GLU A 52 14.04 -5.76 -4.09
N PRO A 53 14.26 -5.92 -5.41
CA PRO A 53 14.65 -4.83 -6.31
C PRO A 53 13.54 -3.79 -6.52
N ILE A 54 13.94 -2.56 -6.78
CA ILE A 54 13.10 -1.41 -7.15
C ILE A 54 13.15 -1.27 -8.67
N ILE A 55 11.99 -1.38 -9.30
CA ILE A 55 11.79 -1.12 -10.73
C ILE A 55 11.02 0.20 -10.84
N SER A 56 11.58 1.16 -11.58
CA SER A 56 11.01 2.51 -11.70
C SER A 56 11.42 3.15 -13.01
N ASN A 57 10.58 4.04 -13.54
CA ASN A 57 10.91 4.86 -14.71
C ASN A 57 12.08 5.84 -14.48
N LEU A 58 12.51 6.01 -13.23
CA LEU A 58 13.69 6.80 -12.85
C LEU A 58 15.02 6.09 -13.17
N PHE A 59 14.99 4.80 -13.55
CA PHE A 59 16.16 4.02 -13.94
C PHE A 59 16.13 3.68 -15.42
N SER A 60 17.30 3.44 -16.02
CA SER A 60 17.39 3.04 -17.43
C SER A 60 16.68 1.70 -17.70
N VAL A 61 16.32 1.47 -18.96
CA VAL A 61 15.66 0.23 -19.39
C VAL A 61 16.54 -0.98 -19.07
N GLU A 62 17.85 -0.86 -19.26
CA GLU A 62 18.85 -1.90 -18.98
C GLU A 62 18.95 -2.17 -17.48
N ALA A 63 18.95 -1.12 -16.65
CA ALA A 63 18.97 -1.23 -15.19
C ALA A 63 17.68 -1.89 -14.67
N ASN A 64 16.52 -1.57 -15.26
CA ASN A 64 15.24 -2.20 -14.92
C ASN A 64 15.18 -3.68 -15.38
N LYS A 65 15.76 -4.02 -16.54
CA LYS A 65 15.92 -5.42 -16.98
C LYS A 65 16.77 -6.23 -15.99
N CYS A 66 17.91 -5.69 -15.55
CA CYS A 66 18.75 -6.32 -14.53
C CYS A 66 18.00 -6.48 -13.19
N ALA A 67 17.21 -5.49 -12.78
CA ALA A 67 16.39 -5.55 -11.58
C ALA A 67 15.31 -6.64 -11.67
N LEU A 68 14.68 -6.82 -12.84
CA LEU A 68 13.71 -7.88 -13.06
C LEU A 68 14.35 -9.27 -12.97
N MET A 69 15.50 -9.47 -13.61
CA MET A 69 16.27 -10.73 -13.51
C MET A 69 16.67 -11.03 -12.05
N CYS A 70 17.03 -10.00 -11.27
CA CYS A 70 17.31 -10.16 -9.85
C CYS A 70 16.06 -10.60 -9.07
N PHE A 71 14.91 -9.99 -9.36
CA PHE A 71 13.65 -10.32 -8.70
C PHE A 71 13.23 -11.77 -8.98
N GLU A 72 13.29 -12.20 -10.25
CA GLU A 72 13.01 -13.59 -10.65
C GLU A 72 13.91 -14.58 -9.91
N ARG A 73 15.22 -14.28 -9.82
CA ARG A 73 16.16 -15.15 -9.12
C ARG A 73 15.87 -15.25 -7.62
N ILE A 74 15.50 -14.14 -6.97
CA ILE A 74 15.11 -14.13 -5.56
C ILE A 74 13.85 -14.98 -5.34
N MET A 75 12.85 -14.87 -6.22
CA MET A 75 11.61 -15.66 -6.11
C MET A 75 11.88 -17.17 -6.28
N GLN A 76 12.72 -17.55 -7.24
CA GLN A 76 13.14 -18.95 -7.42
C GLN A 76 13.80 -19.51 -6.16
N VAL A 77 14.77 -18.79 -5.59
CA VAL A 77 15.49 -19.25 -4.40
C VAL A 77 14.58 -19.29 -3.17
N LYS A 78 13.63 -18.35 -3.03
CA LYS A 78 12.57 -18.42 -2.00
C LYS A 78 11.76 -19.71 -2.12
N CYS A 79 11.37 -20.08 -3.34
CA CYS A 79 10.59 -21.29 -3.59
C CYS A 79 11.39 -22.56 -3.25
N VAL A 80 12.61 -22.69 -3.78
CA VAL A 80 13.52 -23.82 -3.51
C VAL A 80 13.80 -23.97 -2.02
N TYR A 81 14.07 -22.87 -1.32
CA TYR A 81 14.33 -22.91 0.12
C TYR A 81 13.10 -23.37 0.92
N LEU A 82 11.89 -22.92 0.55
CA LEU A 82 10.66 -23.39 1.17
C LEU A 82 10.40 -24.88 0.93
N GLN A 83 10.71 -25.38 -0.28
CA GLN A 83 10.65 -26.81 -0.59
C GLN A 83 11.65 -27.62 0.25
N TYR A 84 12.87 -27.11 0.41
CA TYR A 84 13.89 -27.75 1.25
C TYR A 84 13.51 -27.77 2.73
N LEU A 85 12.97 -26.67 3.26
CA LEU A 85 12.44 -26.64 4.63
C LEU A 85 11.30 -27.64 4.82
N ASN A 86 10.40 -27.73 3.84
CA ASN A 86 9.31 -28.71 3.88
C ASN A 86 9.84 -30.15 3.88
N TYR A 87 10.84 -30.45 3.03
CA TYR A 87 11.53 -31.74 3.01
C TYR A 87 12.07 -32.10 4.40
N LEU A 88 12.91 -31.23 5.00
CA LEU A 88 13.47 -31.45 6.34
C LEU A 88 12.39 -31.68 7.41
N CYS A 89 11.27 -30.93 7.35
CA CYS A 89 10.16 -31.10 8.27
C CYS A 89 9.41 -32.44 8.09
N THR A 90 9.38 -33.00 6.88
CA THR A 90 8.67 -34.25 6.58
C THR A 90 9.52 -35.50 6.75
N THR A 91 10.83 -35.41 6.52
CA THR A 91 11.77 -36.54 6.61
C THR A 91 12.52 -36.59 7.94
N ASN A 92 12.38 -35.56 8.77
CA ASN A 92 13.08 -35.40 10.06
C ASN A 92 14.62 -35.43 9.90
N GLU A 93 15.12 -35.06 8.71
CA GLU A 93 16.54 -34.93 8.42
C GLU A 93 17.13 -33.63 8.96
N VAL A 94 18.45 -33.60 9.11
CA VAL A 94 19.19 -32.44 9.62
C VAL A 94 19.53 -31.51 8.48
N PHE A 95 19.40 -30.20 8.69
CA PHE A 95 19.78 -29.18 7.72
C PHE A 95 21.23 -29.35 7.22
N SER A 96 21.38 -29.43 5.91
CA SER A 96 22.67 -29.47 5.21
C SER A 96 22.80 -28.26 4.28
N ILE A 97 23.75 -27.38 4.59
CA ILE A 97 24.01 -26.21 3.75
C ILE A 97 24.53 -26.60 2.35
N ASP A 98 25.28 -27.70 2.25
CA ASP A 98 25.90 -28.09 0.99
C ASP A 98 24.86 -28.70 0.04
N GLU A 99 23.88 -29.45 0.55
CA GLU A 99 22.69 -29.85 -0.22
C GLU A 99 21.91 -28.63 -0.70
N LEU A 100 21.62 -27.67 0.19
CA LEU A 100 20.88 -26.47 -0.19
C LEU A 100 21.61 -25.64 -1.26
N LYS A 101 22.94 -25.55 -1.20
CA LYS A 101 23.74 -24.87 -2.25
C LYS A 101 23.64 -25.59 -3.59
N GLU A 102 23.74 -26.92 -3.60
CA GLU A 102 23.65 -27.70 -4.84
C GLU A 102 22.25 -27.61 -5.45
N ILE A 103 21.18 -27.71 -4.65
CA ILE A 103 19.80 -27.52 -5.13
C ILE A 103 19.62 -26.10 -5.70
N ILE A 104 20.11 -25.06 -5.02
CA ILE A 104 20.04 -23.68 -5.55
C ILE A 104 20.85 -23.52 -6.85
N ARG A 105 21.94 -24.27 -7.01
CA ARG A 105 22.83 -24.23 -8.17
C ARG A 105 22.23 -24.94 -9.38
N GLU A 106 21.59 -26.10 -9.20
CA GLU A 106 20.94 -26.87 -10.27
C GLU A 106 19.76 -26.11 -10.89
N TYR A 107 19.02 -25.32 -10.10
CA TYR A 107 17.92 -24.48 -10.58
C TYR A 107 18.36 -23.16 -11.24
N ARG A 108 19.54 -23.09 -11.88
CA ARG A 108 20.04 -21.89 -12.57
C ARG A 108 19.67 -21.95 -14.07
N VAL A 109 18.83 -21.02 -14.53
CA VAL A 109 18.39 -20.96 -15.95
C VAL A 109 19.61 -20.77 -16.90
N PRO A 110 19.69 -21.50 -18.04
CA PRO A 110 20.78 -21.35 -19.02
C PRO A 110 20.86 -19.95 -19.63
N LYS A 111 22.06 -19.53 -20.03
CA LYS A 111 22.36 -18.15 -20.47
C LYS A 111 22.10 -17.83 -21.95
N ASP A 112 21.74 -18.78 -22.81
CA ASP A 112 21.60 -18.52 -24.26
C ASP A 112 20.32 -19.10 -24.87
N LYS A 113 19.40 -18.21 -25.26
CA LYS A 113 18.78 -18.09 -26.60
C LYS A 113 17.66 -17.02 -26.55
N GLY A 114 17.59 -16.21 -27.59
CA GLY A 114 16.77 -15.01 -27.69
C GLY A 114 15.27 -15.23 -27.50
N THR A 115 14.59 -14.13 -27.16
CA THR A 115 13.13 -13.98 -27.00
C THR A 115 12.49 -15.00 -26.03
N ILE A 116 12.35 -14.58 -24.77
CA ILE A 116 11.53 -15.28 -23.79
C ILE A 116 10.06 -15.13 -24.20
N ASP A 117 9.42 -16.22 -24.62
CA ASP A 117 7.96 -16.33 -24.64
C ASP A 117 7.48 -16.45 -23.19
N TYR A 118 6.72 -15.44 -22.74
CA TYR A 118 6.20 -15.34 -21.38
C TYR A 118 5.16 -16.43 -21.02
N ARG A 119 4.80 -17.32 -21.96
CA ARG A 119 3.96 -18.50 -21.70
C ARG A 119 4.75 -19.76 -21.31
N GLU A 120 6.06 -19.80 -21.51
CA GLU A 120 6.87 -21.02 -21.26
C GLU A 120 7.82 -20.92 -20.06
N SER A 121 7.74 -19.87 -19.25
CA SER A 121 8.56 -19.80 -18.03
C SER A 121 8.21 -20.95 -17.07
N ILE A 122 9.23 -21.71 -16.67
CA ILE A 122 9.22 -22.92 -15.81
C ILE A 122 8.40 -22.72 -14.51
N ILE A 123 8.20 -21.47 -14.10
CA ILE A 123 7.45 -21.05 -12.91
C ILE A 123 5.99 -21.56 -12.91
N TYR A 124 5.39 -21.83 -14.09
CA TYR A 124 4.00 -22.31 -14.18
C TYR A 124 3.83 -23.83 -14.38
N LYS A 125 4.88 -24.60 -14.75
CA LYS A 125 4.75 -26.04 -15.02
C LYS A 125 4.98 -26.93 -13.80
N ASP A 126 5.84 -26.53 -12.86
CA ASP A 126 6.25 -27.41 -11.74
C ASP A 126 5.49 -27.14 -10.42
N CYS A 127 4.55 -26.18 -10.41
CA CYS A 127 3.67 -25.95 -9.25
C CYS A 127 2.42 -26.85 -9.27
N THR A 128 2.27 -27.77 -10.24
CA THR A 128 1.07 -28.59 -10.42
C THR A 128 1.31 -30.10 -10.46
N ASN A 129 2.54 -30.60 -10.37
CA ASN A 129 2.82 -32.04 -10.42
C ASN A 129 3.33 -32.60 -9.08
N ASP A 130 2.88 -33.83 -8.78
CA ASP A 130 3.12 -34.60 -7.56
C ASP A 130 4.57 -34.60 -7.07
N THR A 131 4.72 -34.41 -5.77
CA THR A 131 5.96 -34.16 -5.02
C THR A 131 6.88 -35.38 -4.82
N THR A 132 7.00 -36.29 -5.80
CA THR A 132 7.75 -37.56 -5.59
C THR A 132 8.92 -37.85 -6.52
N GLN A 133 9.35 -36.94 -7.42
CA GLN A 133 10.49 -37.24 -8.31
C GLN A 133 11.47 -36.08 -8.53
N ILE A 134 12.08 -35.49 -7.49
CA ILE A 134 13.23 -34.58 -7.72
C ILE A 134 14.25 -34.64 -6.56
N ILE A 135 14.95 -35.78 -6.38
CA ILE A 135 16.27 -35.83 -5.73
C ILE A 135 17.10 -36.94 -6.41
N PRO A 136 18.36 -36.70 -6.87
CA PRO A 136 19.19 -37.73 -7.49
C PRO A 136 19.64 -38.79 -6.47
N THR A 137 19.50 -40.06 -6.84
CA THR A 137 20.09 -41.20 -6.14
C THR A 137 21.62 -41.20 -6.31
N HIS A 138 22.36 -40.77 -5.30
CA HIS A 138 23.75 -41.22 -5.11
C HIS A 138 23.80 -42.32 -4.06
N ARG A 139 23.87 -43.54 -4.57
CA ARG A 139 24.01 -44.80 -3.85
C ARG A 139 25.48 -44.95 -3.42
N SER A 140 25.78 -44.84 -2.13
CA SER A 140 26.99 -45.42 -1.53
C SER A 140 26.58 -46.61 -0.67
N THR A 141 27.19 -47.74 -0.99
CA THR A 141 26.95 -49.09 -0.51
C THR A 141 27.07 -49.26 1.00
N ILE A 142 26.00 -49.78 1.64
CA ILE A 142 26.10 -50.58 2.86
C ILE A 142 25.36 -51.90 2.63
N LYS A 143 26.10 -53.00 2.62
CA LYS A 143 25.58 -54.37 2.61
C LYS A 143 24.98 -54.68 3.98
N VAL A 144 23.71 -55.08 4.04
CA VAL A 144 23.18 -55.84 5.18
C VAL A 144 22.44 -57.07 4.67
N LYS A 145 22.84 -58.21 5.25
CA LYS A 145 22.46 -59.58 4.92
C LYS A 145 20.98 -59.83 5.17
N THR A 146 20.40 -60.67 4.31
CA THR A 146 19.10 -61.33 4.47
C THR A 146 18.97 -62.08 5.80
N MET A 147 17.83 -61.91 6.48
CA MET A 147 17.25 -62.95 7.34
C MET A 147 15.75 -63.07 7.04
N LYS A 148 15.34 -64.27 6.59
CA LYS A 148 13.95 -64.72 6.55
C LYS A 148 13.52 -65.04 7.98
N GLY A 149 12.40 -64.49 8.42
CA GLY A 149 11.76 -64.87 9.68
C GLY A 149 10.30 -64.47 9.66
N LYS A 150 9.41 -65.45 9.47
CA LYS A 150 7.98 -65.33 9.79
C LYS A 150 7.85 -65.27 11.31
N THR A 151 7.28 -64.21 11.85
CA THR A 151 6.68 -64.23 13.18
C THR A 151 5.42 -63.39 13.19
N THR A 152 4.31 -64.09 13.35
CA THR A 152 2.99 -63.62 13.74
C THR A 152 3.07 -62.75 14.99
N PHE A 153 2.56 -61.52 14.92
CA PHE A 153 2.24 -60.72 16.09
C PHE A 153 0.72 -60.64 16.26
N HIS A 154 0.26 -61.13 17.41
CA HIS A 154 -1.11 -61.05 17.89
C HIS A 154 -1.63 -59.61 17.89
N ARG A 155 -2.90 -59.47 17.51
CA ARG A 155 -3.73 -58.29 17.80
C ARG A 155 -3.74 -58.01 19.31
N PRO A 156 -3.61 -56.75 19.71
CA PRO A 156 -4.34 -56.24 20.86
C PRO A 156 -5.43 -55.28 20.39
N PHE A 157 -6.65 -55.59 20.83
CA PHE A 157 -7.78 -54.69 21.01
C PHE A 157 -8.30 -53.90 19.80
N ALA A 158 -9.37 -54.45 19.21
CA ALA A 158 -10.40 -53.66 18.56
C ALA A 158 -10.94 -52.61 19.54
N GLN A 159 -10.48 -51.37 19.44
CA GLN A 159 -11.26 -50.21 19.85
C GLN A 159 -12.07 -49.76 18.63
N GLY A 160 -13.38 -49.89 18.76
CA GLY A 160 -14.34 -49.72 17.66
C GLY A 160 -14.11 -48.44 16.86
N THR A 161 -14.04 -48.62 15.55
CA THR A 161 -14.27 -47.55 14.56
C THR A 161 -15.70 -47.05 14.70
N TYR A 162 -15.97 -46.19 15.68
CA TYR A 162 -17.01 -45.19 15.51
C TYR A 162 -16.51 -44.23 14.43
N SER A 163 -16.90 -44.47 13.17
CA SER A 163 -16.90 -43.42 12.16
C SER A 163 -17.81 -42.30 12.69
N ARG A 164 -17.24 -41.36 13.44
CA ARG A 164 -17.94 -40.10 13.72
C ARG A 164 -18.05 -39.40 12.36
N ASN A 165 -19.23 -39.46 11.76
CA ASN A 165 -19.60 -38.61 10.64
C ASN A 165 -19.59 -37.16 11.13
N TYR A 166 -18.43 -36.51 11.09
CA TYR A 166 -18.28 -35.11 11.46
C TYR A 166 -18.95 -34.25 10.40
N LYS A 167 -19.98 -33.52 10.82
CA LYS A 167 -20.67 -32.53 9.98
C LYS A 167 -19.73 -31.38 9.66
N ALA A 168 -19.58 -31.07 8.37
CA ALA A 168 -18.77 -29.96 7.92
C ALA A 168 -19.30 -28.62 8.44
N THR A 169 -20.62 -28.45 8.47
CA THR A 169 -21.30 -27.27 9.02
C THR A 169 -20.91 -27.02 10.49
N THR A 170 -20.96 -28.07 11.32
CA THR A 170 -20.62 -27.98 12.75
C THR A 170 -19.14 -27.66 12.98
N LEU A 171 -18.24 -28.22 12.17
CA LEU A 171 -16.81 -27.91 12.27
C LEU A 171 -16.53 -26.43 11.93
N ILE A 172 -17.20 -25.89 10.91
CA ILE A 172 -17.07 -24.49 10.53
C ILE A 172 -17.66 -23.56 11.59
N ASP A 173 -18.79 -23.89 12.22
CA ASP A 173 -19.35 -23.10 13.32
C ASP A 173 -18.39 -23.03 14.51
N ARG A 174 -17.78 -24.17 14.87
CA ARG A 174 -16.77 -24.21 15.94
C ARG A 174 -15.55 -23.38 15.57
N ALA A 175 -15.05 -23.51 14.34
CA ALA A 175 -13.93 -22.73 13.84
C ALA A 175 -14.25 -21.22 13.82
N LEU A 176 -15.48 -20.84 13.42
CA LEU A 176 -15.92 -19.44 13.42
C LEU A 176 -15.97 -18.87 14.83
N LYS A 177 -16.55 -19.61 15.78
CA LYS A 177 -16.59 -19.20 17.19
C LYS A 177 -15.18 -18.98 17.74
N GLN A 178 -14.29 -19.95 17.55
CA GLN A 178 -12.90 -19.85 17.97
C GLN A 178 -12.18 -18.68 17.27
N HIS A 179 -12.42 -18.45 15.98
CA HIS A 179 -11.84 -17.31 15.27
C HIS A 179 -12.27 -15.95 15.84
N ILE A 180 -13.56 -15.81 16.16
CA ILE A 180 -14.09 -14.58 16.76
C ILE A 180 -13.44 -14.33 18.13
N ASP A 181 -13.33 -15.37 18.95
CA ASP A 181 -12.78 -15.29 20.30
C ASP A 181 -11.27 -14.98 20.26
N ASP A 182 -10.49 -15.76 19.51
CA ASP A 182 -9.03 -15.63 19.40
C ASP A 182 -8.60 -14.24 18.90
N ASN A 183 -9.35 -13.66 17.96
CA ASN A 183 -9.00 -12.41 17.30
C ASN A 183 -9.79 -11.21 17.84
N LYS A 184 -10.62 -11.41 18.88
CA LYS A 184 -11.52 -10.39 19.45
C LYS A 184 -12.25 -9.61 18.37
N VAL A 185 -12.84 -10.34 17.42
CA VAL A 185 -13.40 -9.77 16.19
C VAL A 185 -14.55 -8.83 16.54
N LYS A 186 -14.53 -7.61 15.98
CA LYS A 186 -15.62 -6.64 16.16
C LYS A 186 -16.96 -7.27 15.76
N GLU A 187 -18.02 -7.02 16.55
CA GLU A 187 -19.33 -7.67 16.37
C GLU A 187 -19.93 -7.46 14.97
N THR A 188 -19.69 -6.30 14.34
CA THR A 188 -20.11 -6.03 12.95
C THR A 188 -19.42 -6.94 11.94
N THR A 189 -18.13 -7.22 12.13
CA THR A 189 -17.38 -8.16 11.30
C THR A 189 -17.81 -9.60 11.58
N ALA A 190 -18.03 -9.95 12.86
CA ALA A 190 -18.54 -11.26 13.26
C ALA A 190 -19.90 -11.55 12.63
N PHE A 191 -20.81 -10.57 12.62
CA PHE A 191 -22.10 -10.66 11.95
C PHE A 191 -21.95 -10.94 10.44
N GLN A 192 -21.03 -10.26 9.76
CA GLN A 192 -20.75 -10.52 8.34
C GLN A 192 -20.21 -11.93 8.11
N TYR A 193 -19.32 -12.42 8.98
CA TYR A 193 -18.81 -13.79 8.90
C TYR A 193 -19.95 -14.80 9.09
N ARG A 194 -20.79 -14.64 10.12
CA ARG A 194 -21.96 -15.50 10.36
C ARG A 194 -22.89 -15.52 9.14
N SER A 195 -23.18 -14.38 8.52
CA SER A 195 -24.00 -14.29 7.30
C SER A 195 -23.39 -15.02 6.09
N VAL A 196 -22.06 -14.99 5.93
CA VAL A 196 -21.38 -15.75 4.87
C VAL A 196 -21.45 -17.25 5.15
N ILE A 197 -21.19 -17.66 6.40
CA ILE A 197 -21.23 -19.06 6.81
C ILE A 197 -22.63 -19.64 6.69
N GLN A 198 -23.67 -18.93 7.14
CA GLN A 198 -25.07 -19.35 7.00
C GLN A 198 -25.46 -19.60 5.54
N ARG A 199 -25.02 -18.76 4.60
CA ARG A 199 -25.27 -18.97 3.17
C ARG A 199 -24.58 -20.22 2.63
N TRP A 200 -23.36 -20.49 3.08
CA TRP A 200 -22.67 -21.73 2.71
C TRP A 200 -23.32 -22.96 3.35
N GLN A 201 -23.71 -22.90 4.63
CA GLN A 201 -24.44 -23.97 5.30
C GLN A 201 -25.77 -24.29 4.60
N LYS A 202 -26.51 -23.25 4.20
CA LYS A 202 -27.73 -23.41 3.41
C LYS A 202 -27.45 -24.11 2.08
N TRP A 203 -26.37 -23.77 1.39
CA TRP A 203 -25.95 -24.50 0.19
C TRP A 203 -25.59 -25.96 0.49
N VAL A 204 -24.87 -26.24 1.59
CA VAL A 204 -24.50 -27.61 1.99
C VAL A 204 -25.75 -28.48 2.19
N ILE A 205 -26.75 -27.94 2.88
CA ILE A 205 -27.99 -28.67 3.24
C ILE A 205 -28.94 -28.77 2.04
N ASP A 206 -29.27 -27.64 1.41
CA ASP A 206 -30.37 -27.56 0.45
C ASP A 206 -29.94 -28.02 -0.96
N VAL A 207 -28.68 -27.77 -1.32
CA VAL A 207 -28.17 -27.95 -2.71
C VAL A 207 -27.18 -29.11 -2.80
N ASN A 208 -26.14 -29.10 -1.98
CA ASN A 208 -25.12 -30.16 -2.01
C ASN A 208 -25.63 -31.48 -1.40
N LYS A 209 -26.63 -31.42 -0.51
CA LYS A 209 -27.31 -32.55 0.15
C LYS A 209 -26.35 -33.54 0.85
N SER A 210 -25.15 -33.09 1.18
CA SER A 210 -24.10 -33.89 1.79
C SER A 210 -23.28 -32.99 2.71
N ASP A 211 -23.41 -33.18 4.02
CA ASP A 211 -22.71 -32.42 5.06
C ASP A 211 -21.49 -33.19 5.60
N GLY A 212 -20.70 -33.78 4.70
CA GLY A 212 -19.49 -34.52 5.05
C GLY A 212 -18.22 -33.66 4.97
N ILE A 213 -17.13 -34.18 5.54
CA ILE A 213 -15.77 -33.59 5.48
C ILE A 213 -15.33 -33.20 4.06
N SER A 214 -15.84 -33.88 3.03
CA SER A 214 -15.59 -33.54 1.62
C SER A 214 -15.94 -32.08 1.27
N CYS A 215 -16.89 -31.45 1.95
CA CYS A 215 -17.25 -30.04 1.75
C CYS A 215 -16.14 -29.07 2.18
N LEU A 216 -15.24 -29.53 3.07
CA LEU A 216 -14.14 -28.73 3.61
C LEU A 216 -12.83 -28.96 2.85
N LYS A 217 -12.82 -29.82 1.82
CA LYS A 217 -11.69 -30.04 0.92
C LYS A 217 -11.76 -29.09 -0.27
N GLN A 218 -10.65 -28.97 -1.02
CA GLN A 218 -10.55 -28.09 -2.20
C GLN A 218 -11.74 -28.29 -3.16
N ALA A 219 -12.02 -29.54 -3.54
CA ALA A 219 -13.15 -29.88 -4.42
C ALA A 219 -14.52 -29.45 -3.86
N GLY A 220 -14.71 -29.44 -2.54
CA GLY A 220 -15.94 -28.95 -1.91
C GLY A 220 -16.10 -27.44 -2.01
N ILE A 221 -15.00 -26.70 -1.82
CA ILE A 221 -14.96 -25.25 -1.96
C ILE A 221 -15.13 -24.83 -3.42
N ASP A 222 -14.49 -25.54 -4.36
CA ASP A 222 -14.62 -25.28 -5.80
C ASP A 222 -16.07 -25.48 -6.27
N LYS A 223 -16.74 -26.56 -5.81
CA LYS A 223 -18.17 -26.79 -6.06
C LYS A 223 -19.04 -25.63 -5.57
N TYR A 224 -18.75 -25.08 -4.39
CA TYR A 224 -19.50 -23.94 -3.87
C TYR A 224 -19.24 -22.66 -4.70
N ILE A 225 -18.00 -22.41 -5.08
CA ILE A 225 -17.63 -21.27 -5.95
C ILE A 225 -18.36 -21.39 -7.30
N ASP A 226 -18.40 -22.56 -7.91
CA ASP A 226 -19.09 -22.78 -9.18
C ASP A 226 -20.61 -22.65 -9.05
N TYR A 227 -21.18 -23.08 -7.92
CA TYR A 227 -22.58 -22.77 -7.59
C TYR A 227 -22.84 -21.26 -7.54
N LEU A 228 -21.98 -20.49 -6.88
CA LEU A 228 -22.12 -19.03 -6.82
C LEU A 228 -22.01 -18.38 -8.21
N LYS A 229 -21.11 -18.86 -9.06
CA LYS A 229 -20.99 -18.40 -10.46
C LYS A 229 -22.27 -18.71 -11.26
N LYS A 230 -22.80 -19.93 -11.16
CA LYS A 230 -24.05 -20.34 -11.83
C LYS A 230 -25.25 -19.53 -11.36
N MET A 231 -25.25 -19.07 -10.11
CA MET A 231 -26.25 -18.16 -9.56
C MET A 231 -26.05 -16.69 -9.96
N GLY A 232 -25.09 -16.39 -10.84
CA GLY A 232 -24.82 -15.03 -11.30
C GLY A 232 -24.24 -14.10 -10.25
N LYS A 233 -23.63 -14.64 -9.17
CA LYS A 233 -23.03 -13.82 -8.12
C LYS A 233 -21.81 -13.05 -8.63
N SER A 234 -21.67 -11.80 -8.20
CA SER A 234 -20.54 -10.96 -8.59
C SER A 234 -19.21 -11.47 -8.03
N ASN A 235 -18.09 -11.09 -8.66
CA ASN A 235 -16.75 -11.43 -8.14
C ASN A 235 -16.55 -10.95 -6.70
N VAL A 236 -17.14 -9.80 -6.34
CA VAL A 236 -17.10 -9.25 -4.98
C VAL A 236 -17.82 -10.16 -3.98
N GLU A 237 -18.96 -10.72 -4.37
CA GLU A 237 -19.71 -11.67 -3.53
C GLU A 237 -18.99 -13.02 -3.42
N ILE A 238 -18.48 -13.55 -4.52
CA ILE A 238 -17.72 -14.82 -4.53
C ILE A 238 -16.47 -14.71 -3.64
N ASN A 239 -15.78 -13.57 -3.66
CA ASN A 239 -14.61 -13.31 -2.82
C ASN A 239 -14.89 -13.42 -1.31
N LYS A 240 -16.15 -13.37 -0.87
CA LYS A 240 -16.52 -13.62 0.54
C LYS A 240 -16.18 -15.05 0.99
N VAL A 241 -16.04 -16.01 0.06
CA VAL A 241 -15.55 -17.39 0.33
C VAL A 241 -14.17 -17.39 1.02
N ALA A 242 -13.39 -16.31 0.92
CA ALA A 242 -12.12 -16.18 1.63
C ALA A 242 -12.22 -16.43 3.16
N ILE A 243 -13.38 -16.18 3.79
CA ILE A 243 -13.58 -16.51 5.20
C ILE A 243 -13.62 -18.02 5.44
N LEU A 244 -14.28 -18.80 4.58
CA LEU A 244 -14.30 -20.26 4.68
C LEU A 244 -12.88 -20.81 4.57
N ARG A 245 -12.11 -20.35 3.58
CA ARG A 245 -10.68 -20.70 3.45
C ARG A 245 -9.91 -20.40 4.74
N LEU A 246 -10.08 -19.19 5.29
CA LEU A 246 -9.40 -18.79 6.52
C LEU A 246 -9.74 -19.72 7.69
N LEU A 247 -11.02 -20.03 7.89
CA LEU A 247 -11.48 -20.90 8.96
C LEU A 247 -10.95 -22.32 8.80
N ILE A 248 -11.05 -22.89 7.60
CA ILE A 248 -10.57 -24.24 7.30
C ILE A 248 -9.06 -24.34 7.55
N ASN A 249 -8.27 -23.46 6.93
CA ASN A 249 -6.82 -23.53 6.99
C ASN A 249 -6.28 -23.28 8.40
N THR A 250 -6.87 -22.34 9.14
CA THR A 250 -6.36 -21.94 10.45
C THR A 250 -6.79 -22.89 11.55
N TYR A 251 -8.04 -23.37 11.54
CA TYR A 251 -8.66 -24.04 12.69
C TYR A 251 -8.90 -25.53 12.47
N ILE A 252 -9.05 -25.99 11.24
CA ILE A 252 -9.46 -27.36 10.93
C ILE A 252 -8.29 -28.17 10.36
N ALA A 253 -7.65 -27.66 9.30
CA ALA A 253 -6.59 -28.36 8.57
C ALA A 253 -5.33 -28.60 9.44
N LYS A 254 -5.02 -27.69 10.37
CA LYS A 254 -3.86 -27.84 11.28
C LYS A 254 -3.92 -29.08 12.16
N GLN A 255 -5.11 -29.62 12.45
CA GLN A 255 -5.26 -30.68 13.44
C GLN A 255 -4.87 -32.06 12.91
N ALA A 256 -4.55 -32.23 11.62
CA ALA A 256 -4.29 -33.49 10.88
C ALA A 256 -5.38 -34.59 11.01
N LYS A 257 -6.36 -34.39 11.88
CA LYS A 257 -7.40 -35.33 12.31
C LYS A 257 -8.41 -35.69 11.23
N TYR A 258 -8.63 -34.79 10.28
CA TYR A 258 -9.74 -34.89 9.32
C TYR A 258 -9.26 -35.17 7.87
N GLY A 259 -7.95 -35.32 7.63
CA GLY A 259 -7.40 -35.53 6.29
C GLY A 259 -7.76 -34.39 5.31
N ILE A 260 -7.74 -33.15 5.81
CA ILE A 260 -8.03 -31.93 5.03
C ILE A 260 -6.70 -31.23 4.73
N GLY A 261 -6.38 -31.06 3.45
CA GLY A 261 -5.25 -30.25 3.01
C GLY A 261 -5.55 -28.74 3.06
N GLN A 262 -4.55 -27.90 2.83
CA GLN A 262 -4.75 -26.45 2.76
C GLN A 262 -5.63 -26.08 1.55
N ILE A 263 -6.59 -25.19 1.78
CA ILE A 263 -7.45 -24.64 0.74
C ILE A 263 -6.77 -23.45 0.08
N ILE A 264 -6.71 -23.49 -1.24
CA ILE A 264 -6.22 -22.41 -2.09
C ILE A 264 -7.44 -21.70 -2.68
N PHE A 265 -7.49 -20.38 -2.47
CA PHE A 265 -8.46 -19.51 -3.11
C PHE A 265 -7.81 -18.16 -3.41
N THR A 266 -7.77 -17.83 -4.70
CA THR A 266 -7.31 -16.54 -5.22
C THR A 266 -8.50 -15.64 -5.43
N ARG A 267 -8.42 -14.41 -4.92
CA ARG A 267 -9.52 -13.45 -5.08
C ARG A 267 -9.71 -13.11 -6.55
N LEU A 268 -10.95 -13.15 -6.99
CA LEU A 268 -11.38 -12.72 -8.31
C LEU A 268 -11.28 -11.19 -8.41
N LYS A 269 -10.65 -10.67 -9.46
CA LYS A 269 -10.55 -9.22 -9.67
C LYS A 269 -11.94 -8.62 -9.93
N ASP A 270 -12.24 -7.50 -9.30
CA ASP A 270 -13.39 -6.66 -9.67
C ASP A 270 -13.03 -5.98 -11.00
N LYS A 271 -13.77 -6.26 -12.07
CA LYS A 271 -13.40 -5.79 -13.41
C LYS A 271 -13.89 -4.37 -13.70
N ARG A 272 -14.69 -3.78 -12.80
CA ARG A 272 -15.10 -2.38 -12.89
C ARG A 272 -13.91 -1.46 -12.72
N ARG A 273 -13.86 -0.44 -13.57
CA ARG A 273 -12.93 0.67 -13.40
C ARG A 273 -13.34 1.51 -12.19
N SER A 274 -12.50 2.47 -11.82
CA SER A 274 -12.74 3.25 -10.61
C SER A 274 -13.85 4.28 -10.82
N GLU A 275 -13.90 4.84 -12.03
CA GLU A 275 -14.88 5.77 -12.58
C GLU A 275 -16.26 5.13 -12.80
N ASP A 276 -16.30 3.81 -13.04
CA ASP A 276 -17.54 3.06 -13.22
C ASP A 276 -18.33 2.91 -11.91
N ARG A 277 -17.67 3.05 -10.77
CA ARG A 277 -18.27 2.81 -9.45
C ARG A 277 -19.11 4.00 -9.03
N LEU A 278 -20.12 3.73 -8.21
CA LEU A 278 -20.92 4.77 -7.59
C LEU A 278 -20.06 5.62 -6.63
N LYS A 279 -19.55 6.74 -7.15
CA LYS A 279 -18.83 7.80 -6.43
C LYS A 279 -19.38 9.12 -6.93
N VAL A 280 -20.12 9.79 -6.07
CA VAL A 280 -20.85 11.01 -6.44
C VAL A 280 -20.54 12.09 -5.43
N GLU A 281 -20.13 13.23 -5.95
CA GLU A 281 -20.06 14.49 -5.23
C GLU A 281 -21.43 15.14 -5.18
N ILE A 282 -21.77 15.81 -4.08
CA ILE A 282 -22.92 16.70 -3.93
C ILE A 282 -22.48 18.09 -4.40
N LEU A 283 -23.21 18.68 -5.35
CA LEU A 283 -22.87 19.96 -5.97
C LEU A 283 -23.13 21.14 -5.04
N ASP A 284 -22.57 22.31 -5.35
CA ASP A 284 -22.67 23.50 -4.50
C ASP A 284 -24.11 24.00 -4.34
N ASP A 285 -24.88 24.02 -5.43
CA ASP A 285 -26.31 24.37 -5.42
C ASP A 285 -27.14 23.34 -4.63
N GLU A 286 -26.79 22.05 -4.73
CA GLU A 286 -27.42 20.98 -3.96
C GLU A 286 -27.13 21.14 -2.45
N ILE A 287 -25.91 21.53 -2.08
CA ILE A 287 -25.53 21.81 -0.69
C ILE A 287 -26.29 23.02 -0.16
N GLU A 288 -26.33 24.11 -0.91
CA GLU A 288 -27.07 25.32 -0.52
C GLU A 288 -28.55 25.01 -0.29
N ARG A 289 -29.17 24.23 -1.18
CA ARG A 289 -30.56 23.76 -1.02
C ARG A 289 -30.73 22.87 0.21
N ILE A 290 -29.77 22.01 0.52
CA ILE A 290 -29.79 21.20 1.75
C ILE A 290 -29.73 22.12 2.97
N GLU A 291 -28.82 23.09 3.00
CA GLU A 291 -28.62 23.98 4.15
C GLU A 291 -29.85 24.84 4.44
N ASN A 292 -30.46 25.37 3.39
CA ASN A 292 -31.62 26.27 3.46
C ASN A 292 -32.96 25.54 3.41
N ALA A 293 -32.96 24.20 3.45
CA ALA A 293 -34.18 23.40 3.38
C ALA A 293 -35.14 23.70 4.54
N GLU A 294 -36.35 24.12 4.22
CA GLU A 294 -37.47 24.19 5.15
C GLU A 294 -38.04 22.78 5.37
N LEU A 295 -37.74 22.19 6.52
CA LEU A 295 -38.10 20.80 6.81
C LEU A 295 -38.96 20.70 8.09
N PRO A 296 -39.78 19.64 8.21
CA PRO A 296 -40.42 19.29 9.46
C PRO A 296 -39.41 19.22 10.61
N LYS A 297 -39.81 19.66 11.82
CA LYS A 297 -38.92 19.75 13.01
C LYS A 297 -38.07 18.49 13.25
N LYS A 298 -38.62 17.30 12.99
CA LYS A 298 -37.94 16.01 13.16
C LYS A 298 -36.79 15.74 12.16
N LEU A 299 -36.73 16.47 11.05
CA LEU A 299 -35.71 16.32 9.99
C LEU A 299 -34.58 17.35 10.08
N ASN A 300 -34.82 18.52 10.68
CA ASN A 300 -33.81 19.58 10.83
C ASN A 300 -32.51 19.07 11.44
N LEU A 301 -32.59 18.31 12.53
CA LEU A 301 -31.41 17.72 13.16
C LEU A 301 -30.61 16.83 12.18
N TRP A 302 -31.28 16.03 11.35
CA TRP A 302 -30.61 15.15 10.40
C TRP A 302 -29.99 15.90 9.22
N ARG A 303 -30.63 16.99 8.77
CA ARG A 303 -30.04 17.92 7.81
C ARG A 303 -28.77 18.53 8.39
N ASP A 304 -28.81 19.04 9.61
CA ASP A 304 -27.67 19.70 10.27
C ASP A 304 -26.51 18.71 10.48
N ILE A 305 -26.80 17.46 10.87
CA ILE A 305 -25.79 16.38 10.97
C ILE A 305 -25.20 16.05 9.59
N PHE A 306 -26.00 16.07 8.53
CA PHE A 306 -25.49 15.82 7.19
C PHE A 306 -24.60 16.97 6.68
N CYS A 307 -24.96 18.22 6.98
CA CYS A 307 -24.11 19.38 6.72
C CYS A 307 -22.78 19.28 7.47
N LEU A 308 -22.81 18.90 8.76
CA LEU A 308 -21.58 18.62 9.51
C LEU A 308 -20.71 17.56 8.82
N ALA A 309 -21.31 16.50 8.28
CA ALA A 309 -20.58 15.48 7.53
C ALA A 309 -19.98 16.03 6.23
N ILE A 310 -20.69 16.90 5.51
CA ILE A 310 -20.21 17.55 4.27
C ILE A 310 -19.00 18.44 4.56
N TYR A 311 -19.03 19.21 5.65
CA TYR A 311 -17.96 20.15 5.98
C TYR A 311 -16.76 19.54 6.70
N THR A 312 -16.86 18.29 7.16
CA THR A 312 -15.76 17.62 7.90
C THR A 312 -15.22 16.37 7.22
N GLY A 313 -15.95 15.78 6.26
CA GLY A 313 -15.56 14.55 5.56
C GLY A 313 -15.47 13.30 6.45
N GLN A 314 -16.00 13.37 7.67
CA GLN A 314 -15.91 12.27 8.64
C GLN A 314 -16.86 11.13 8.27
N ARG A 315 -16.46 9.89 8.62
CA ARG A 315 -17.36 8.72 8.44
C ARG A 315 -18.52 8.82 9.42
N ALA A 316 -19.64 8.18 9.13
CA ALA A 316 -20.79 8.19 10.04
C ALA A 316 -20.47 7.73 11.48
N SER A 317 -19.53 6.80 11.66
CA SER A 317 -19.06 6.40 13.01
C SER A 317 -18.30 7.50 13.73
N ASP A 318 -17.56 8.31 12.99
CA ASP A 318 -16.71 9.38 13.50
C ASP A 318 -17.55 10.65 13.71
N ILE A 319 -18.54 10.92 12.85
CA ILE A 319 -19.60 11.90 13.12
C ILE A 319 -20.32 11.56 14.43
N TYR A 320 -20.71 10.29 14.63
CA TYR A 320 -21.35 9.89 15.88
C TYR A 320 -20.49 10.18 17.12
N GLN A 321 -19.16 10.06 17.05
CA GLN A 321 -18.25 10.46 18.13
C GLN A 321 -18.29 11.98 18.37
N LEU A 322 -18.24 12.79 17.31
CA LEU A 322 -18.38 14.24 17.42
C LEU A 322 -19.70 14.64 18.10
N LEU A 323 -20.81 14.00 17.73
CA LEU A 323 -22.12 14.26 18.33
C LEU A 323 -22.20 13.86 19.81
N LYS A 324 -21.28 13.01 20.28
CA LYS A 324 -21.17 12.58 21.69
C LYS A 324 -20.19 13.43 22.50
N GLY A 325 -19.46 14.34 21.88
CA GLY A 325 -18.40 15.08 22.56
C GLY A 325 -17.10 14.26 22.69
N ASP A 326 -16.97 13.15 21.96
CA ASP A 326 -15.81 12.25 22.03
C ASP A 326 -14.65 12.77 21.14
N TYR A 327 -14.12 13.95 21.47
CA TYR A 327 -13.00 14.58 20.77
C TYR A 327 -12.23 15.53 21.69
N THR A 328 -11.03 15.92 21.29
CA THR A 328 -10.28 17.00 21.94
C THR A 328 -10.24 18.23 21.06
N ARG A 329 -10.01 19.39 21.67
CA ARG A 329 -9.90 20.67 20.97
C ARG A 329 -8.62 21.37 21.38
N THR A 330 -7.84 21.84 20.41
CA THR A 330 -6.63 22.63 20.66
C THR A 330 -7.00 24.08 20.99
N GLU A 331 -6.01 24.86 21.47
CA GLU A 331 -6.18 26.29 21.75
C GLU A 331 -6.58 27.08 20.49
N GLU A 332 -6.06 26.70 19.32
CA GLU A 332 -6.42 27.30 18.03
C GLU A 332 -7.80 26.84 17.51
N GLY A 333 -8.49 25.98 18.27
CA GLY A 333 -9.83 25.51 17.99
C GLY A 333 -9.91 24.32 17.04
N THR A 334 -8.77 23.68 16.69
CA THR A 334 -8.74 22.46 15.86
C THR A 334 -9.30 21.29 16.65
N ILE A 335 -10.22 20.54 16.05
CA ILE A 335 -10.82 19.35 16.66
C ILE A 335 -10.01 18.12 16.25
N ILE A 336 -9.63 17.30 17.23
CA ILE A 336 -8.88 16.06 17.03
C ILE A 336 -9.74 14.89 17.48
N ILE A 337 -9.93 13.94 16.57
CA ILE A 337 -10.72 12.73 16.81
C ILE A 337 -9.94 11.48 16.38
N ARG A 338 -9.87 10.49 17.26
CA ARG A 338 -9.33 9.17 16.92
C ARG A 338 -10.37 8.36 16.15
N THR A 339 -10.10 8.07 14.88
CA THR A 339 -11.07 7.40 14.00
C THR A 339 -11.29 5.93 14.35
N LYS A 340 -12.55 5.49 14.41
CA LYS A 340 -12.92 4.12 14.83
C LYS A 340 -12.45 3.02 13.88
N LYS A 341 -12.34 3.34 12.58
CA LYS A 341 -12.02 2.35 11.53
C LYS A 341 -10.52 2.13 11.36
N ARG A 342 -9.73 3.20 11.44
CA ARG A 342 -8.30 3.18 11.11
C ARG A 342 -7.41 3.31 12.34
N ASP A 343 -7.97 3.68 13.50
CA ASP A 343 -7.20 4.02 14.69
C ASP A 343 -6.12 5.07 14.37
N LYS A 344 -6.55 6.13 13.66
CA LYS A 344 -5.73 7.27 13.27
C LYS A 344 -6.40 8.55 13.69
N ASP A 345 -5.59 9.53 14.08
CA ASP A 345 -6.07 10.87 14.36
C ASP A 345 -6.53 11.56 13.07
N SER A 346 -7.65 12.24 13.21
CA SER A 346 -8.25 13.09 12.20
C SER A 346 -8.26 14.52 12.73
N TYR A 347 -7.81 15.47 11.91
CA TYR A 347 -7.63 16.87 12.30
C TYR A 347 -8.64 17.75 11.56
N ILE A 348 -9.71 18.15 12.24
CA ILE A 348 -10.76 19.01 11.68
C ILE A 348 -10.41 20.46 12.04
N LEU A 349 -9.99 21.21 11.03
CA LEU A 349 -9.58 22.60 11.20
C LEU A 349 -10.72 23.47 11.71
N ASN A 350 -10.38 24.46 12.53
CA ASN A 350 -11.35 25.42 13.06
C ASN A 350 -12.03 26.17 11.90
N SER A 351 -13.36 26.12 11.85
CA SER A 351 -14.14 26.73 10.78
C SER A 351 -15.50 27.21 11.33
N PRO A 352 -15.93 28.44 11.03
CA PRO A 352 -17.23 28.95 11.50
C PRO A 352 -18.40 28.04 11.13
N ILE A 353 -18.40 27.46 9.93
CA ILE A 353 -19.48 26.58 9.45
C ILE A 353 -19.48 25.25 10.22
N VAL A 354 -18.30 24.68 10.50
CA VAL A 354 -18.18 23.47 11.30
C VAL A 354 -18.66 23.73 12.73
N ASN A 355 -18.26 24.85 13.33
CA ASN A 355 -18.68 25.24 14.68
C ASN A 355 -20.20 25.43 14.78
N LYS A 356 -20.81 26.09 13.78
CA LYS A 356 -22.26 26.25 13.67
C LYS A 356 -22.96 24.89 13.71
N TYR A 357 -22.59 23.96 12.82
CA TYR A 357 -23.28 22.66 12.74
C TYR A 357 -22.97 21.75 13.92
N LEU A 358 -21.79 21.84 14.51
CA LEU A 358 -21.46 21.10 15.73
C LEU A 358 -22.36 21.55 16.90
N ALA A 359 -22.47 22.86 17.14
CA ALA A 359 -23.35 23.43 18.17
C ALA A 359 -24.84 23.06 17.95
N LEU A 360 -25.27 22.96 16.69
CA LEU A 360 -26.62 22.55 16.35
C LEU A 360 -26.90 21.06 16.56
N THR A 361 -25.89 20.21 16.74
CA THR A 361 -26.07 18.74 16.65
C THR A 361 -25.53 17.97 17.86
N GLU A 362 -24.51 18.49 18.54
CA GLU A 362 -23.86 17.86 19.69
C GLU A 362 -24.84 17.62 20.86
N GLY A 363 -24.75 16.44 21.48
CA GLY A 363 -25.61 16.04 22.60
C GLY A 363 -27.07 15.70 22.22
N LYS A 364 -27.50 15.90 20.97
CA LYS A 364 -28.91 15.73 20.57
C LYS A 364 -29.29 14.31 20.16
N ILE A 365 -28.32 13.44 19.86
CA ILE A 365 -28.57 12.04 19.50
C ILE A 365 -28.51 11.15 20.74
N LYS A 366 -29.63 10.46 21.03
CA LYS A 366 -29.77 9.51 22.14
C LYS A 366 -29.64 8.04 21.74
N THR A 367 -29.74 7.72 20.45
CA THR A 367 -29.67 6.34 19.95
C THR A 367 -28.24 5.80 19.96
N ASN A 368 -28.07 4.48 19.92
CA ASN A 368 -26.78 3.85 19.69
C ASN A 368 -26.25 4.12 18.25
N GLU A 369 -24.97 3.85 18.03
CA GLU A 369 -24.27 4.10 16.77
C GLU A 369 -24.89 3.35 15.57
N THR A 370 -25.36 2.11 15.76
CA THR A 370 -25.95 1.30 14.69
C THR A 370 -27.27 1.92 14.21
N SER A 371 -28.18 2.22 15.14
CA SER A 371 -29.45 2.87 14.84
C SER A 371 -29.24 4.27 14.26
N PHE A 372 -28.24 5.00 14.77
CA PHE A 372 -27.86 6.30 14.22
C PHE A 372 -27.48 6.21 12.74
N LYS A 373 -26.61 5.27 12.33
CA LYS A 373 -26.18 5.11 10.94
C LYS A 373 -27.33 4.79 10.00
N ILE A 374 -28.26 3.93 10.43
CA ILE A 374 -29.45 3.57 9.65
C ILE A 374 -30.33 4.81 9.48
N ASN A 375 -30.66 5.47 10.58
CA ASN A 375 -31.49 6.67 10.57
C ASN A 375 -30.87 7.78 9.72
N LEU A 376 -29.57 8.06 9.87
CA LEU A 376 -28.87 9.08 9.10
C LEU A 376 -29.08 8.86 7.59
N ASN A 377 -28.78 7.67 7.08
CA ASN A 377 -28.90 7.41 5.65
C ASN A 377 -30.35 7.44 5.18
N THR A 378 -31.30 6.90 5.95
CA THR A 378 -32.72 6.97 5.59
C THR A 378 -33.22 8.42 5.54
N LYS A 379 -32.82 9.25 6.52
CA LYS A 379 -33.26 10.65 6.61
C LYS A 379 -32.60 11.53 5.55
N ILE A 380 -31.33 11.30 5.20
CA ILE A 380 -30.69 11.99 4.07
C ILE A 380 -31.50 11.77 2.78
N LYS A 381 -31.87 10.52 2.47
CA LYS A 381 -32.69 10.20 1.29
C LYS A 381 -34.05 10.91 1.32
N THR A 382 -34.73 10.88 2.47
CA THR A 382 -36.01 11.59 2.65
C THR A 382 -35.86 13.09 2.41
N ILE A 383 -34.86 13.73 3.03
CA ILE A 383 -34.61 15.17 2.90
C ILE A 383 -34.33 15.53 1.44
N CYS A 384 -33.39 14.84 0.80
CA CYS A 384 -33.01 15.11 -0.59
C CYS A 384 -34.18 14.93 -1.56
N LYS A 385 -35.04 13.93 -1.32
CA LYS A 385 -36.27 13.74 -2.09
C LYS A 385 -37.25 14.91 -1.90
N MET A 386 -37.46 15.36 -0.65
CA MET A 386 -38.39 16.46 -0.34
C MET A 386 -37.98 17.78 -0.98
N ILE A 387 -36.69 18.06 -1.03
CA ILE A 387 -36.19 19.32 -1.60
C ILE A 387 -35.90 19.24 -3.10
N GLY A 388 -36.13 18.09 -3.75
CA GLY A 388 -35.98 17.92 -5.21
C GLY A 388 -34.54 17.75 -5.70
N ILE A 389 -33.66 17.10 -4.94
CA ILE A 389 -32.31 16.71 -5.41
C ILE A 389 -32.43 15.40 -6.20
N ASP A 390 -32.78 15.53 -7.48
CA ASP A 390 -33.26 14.44 -8.34
C ASP A 390 -32.50 14.28 -9.66
N ARG A 391 -31.30 14.86 -9.78
CA ARG A 391 -30.44 14.58 -10.94
C ARG A 391 -30.13 13.09 -11.06
N GLU A 392 -29.97 12.63 -12.28
CA GLU A 392 -29.71 11.22 -12.58
C GLU A 392 -28.23 10.91 -12.50
N ILE A 393 -27.92 9.81 -11.81
CA ILE A 393 -26.57 9.27 -11.68
C ILE A 393 -26.53 7.94 -12.39
N THR A 394 -25.57 7.81 -13.30
CA THR A 394 -25.27 6.56 -13.97
C THR A 394 -24.03 5.91 -13.37
N TYR A 395 -24.10 4.63 -13.05
CA TYR A 395 -22.98 3.84 -12.52
C TYR A 395 -23.07 2.38 -12.95
N ILE A 396 -21.99 1.62 -12.79
CA ILE A 396 -21.94 0.18 -13.08
C ILE A 396 -21.91 -0.60 -11.76
N ASP A 397 -22.90 -1.47 -11.60
CA ASP A 397 -23.00 -2.33 -10.42
C ASP A 397 -21.99 -3.50 -10.45
N ALA A 398 -21.92 -4.28 -9.37
CA ALA A 398 -20.97 -5.39 -9.27
C ALA A 398 -21.22 -6.53 -10.29
N HIS A 399 -22.37 -6.53 -10.97
CA HIS A 399 -22.71 -7.46 -12.05
C HIS A 399 -22.31 -6.94 -13.44
N HIS A 400 -21.67 -5.76 -13.52
CA HIS A 400 -21.31 -5.07 -14.75
C HIS A 400 -22.52 -4.57 -15.55
N THR A 401 -23.63 -4.33 -14.86
CA THR A 401 -24.84 -3.75 -15.45
C THR A 401 -24.84 -2.24 -15.20
N LYS A 402 -25.15 -1.48 -16.26
CA LYS A 402 -25.34 -0.03 -16.17
C LYS A 402 -26.66 0.25 -15.46
N GLN A 403 -26.60 1.02 -14.38
CA GLN A 403 -27.73 1.48 -13.59
C GLN A 403 -27.84 3.00 -13.72
N THR A 404 -29.06 3.51 -13.71
CA THR A 404 -29.34 4.96 -13.66
C THR A 404 -30.38 5.22 -12.59
N ASP A 405 -30.02 6.00 -11.57
CA ASP A 405 -30.87 6.29 -10.41
C ASP A 405 -30.92 7.79 -10.15
N LYS A 406 -32.06 8.26 -9.63
CA LYS A 406 -32.17 9.60 -9.04
C LYS A 406 -31.27 9.73 -7.82
N LEU A 407 -30.56 10.84 -7.66
CA LEU A 407 -29.58 11.02 -6.57
C LEU A 407 -30.17 10.74 -5.18
N TYR A 408 -31.36 11.21 -4.87
CA TYR A 408 -32.01 10.95 -3.58
C TYR A 408 -32.23 9.46 -3.25
N ASN A 409 -32.26 8.55 -4.24
CA ASN A 409 -32.43 7.11 -4.01
C ASN A 409 -31.14 6.44 -3.52
N ILE A 410 -30.00 6.97 -3.93
CA ILE A 410 -28.67 6.35 -3.77
C ILE A 410 -27.75 7.14 -2.84
N ILE A 411 -28.09 8.39 -2.54
CA ILE A 411 -27.32 9.24 -1.64
C ILE A 411 -27.18 8.59 -0.26
N SER A 412 -26.01 8.79 0.33
CA SER A 412 -25.65 8.29 1.65
C SER A 412 -24.70 9.26 2.32
N SER A 413 -24.49 9.07 3.62
CA SER A 413 -23.48 9.81 4.39
C SER A 413 -22.06 9.69 3.81
N HIS A 414 -21.76 8.66 3.00
CA HIS A 414 -20.44 8.55 2.35
C HIS A 414 -20.25 9.57 1.23
N PHE A 415 -21.33 10.10 0.63
CA PHE A 415 -21.24 11.09 -0.44
C PHE A 415 -20.67 12.40 0.12
N ALA A 416 -21.04 12.77 1.36
CA ALA A 416 -20.44 13.90 2.07
C ALA A 416 -18.91 13.80 2.17
N ARG A 417 -18.36 12.60 2.43
CA ARG A 417 -16.90 12.38 2.43
C ARG A 417 -16.29 12.54 1.05
N HIS A 418 -16.95 12.03 0.00
CA HIS A 418 -16.50 12.26 -1.37
C HIS A 418 -16.49 13.75 -1.71
N THR A 419 -17.58 14.47 -1.44
CA THR A 419 -17.68 15.92 -1.62
C THR A 419 -16.55 16.65 -0.89
N PHE A 420 -16.37 16.40 0.42
CA PHE A 420 -15.34 17.05 1.22
C PHE A 420 -13.94 16.82 0.65
N THR A 421 -13.59 15.55 0.42
CA THR A 421 -12.27 15.19 -0.14
C THR A 421 -12.05 15.90 -1.47
N THR A 422 -13.07 15.97 -2.30
CA THR A 422 -12.95 16.53 -3.65
C THR A 422 -12.73 18.02 -3.61
N LYS A 423 -13.56 18.72 -2.83
CA LYS A 423 -13.42 20.15 -2.59
C LYS A 423 -12.06 20.50 -2.00
N LYS A 424 -11.57 19.76 -0.99
CA LYS A 424 -10.27 20.05 -0.38
C LYS A 424 -9.10 19.85 -1.33
N VAL A 425 -9.12 18.83 -2.18
CA VAL A 425 -8.07 18.72 -3.19
C VAL A 425 -8.19 19.83 -4.23
N ARG A 426 -9.41 20.21 -4.66
CA ARG A 426 -9.61 21.37 -5.54
C ARG A 426 -9.15 22.68 -4.90
N GLU A 427 -9.27 22.84 -3.58
CA GLU A 427 -8.72 23.98 -2.83
C GLU A 427 -7.18 23.98 -2.81
N GLY A 428 -6.53 22.90 -3.23
CA GLY A 428 -5.07 22.78 -3.37
C GLY A 428 -4.39 21.91 -2.31
N TYR A 429 -5.15 21.30 -1.39
CA TYR A 429 -4.58 20.38 -0.41
C TYR A 429 -4.09 19.10 -1.10
N SER A 430 -2.92 18.60 -0.69
CA SER A 430 -2.41 17.31 -1.14
C SER A 430 -3.25 16.15 -0.58
N PHE A 431 -3.17 14.98 -1.22
CA PHE A 431 -3.86 13.78 -0.74
C PHE A 431 -3.48 13.40 0.69
N GLU A 432 -2.22 13.59 1.08
CA GLU A 432 -1.75 13.33 2.44
C GLU A 432 -2.37 14.30 3.45
N GLU A 433 -2.47 15.59 3.11
CA GLU A 433 -3.10 16.59 3.98
C GLU A 433 -4.60 16.32 4.15
N VAL A 434 -5.31 16.04 3.05
CA VAL A 434 -6.73 15.66 3.12
C VAL A 434 -6.89 14.34 3.89
N GLY A 435 -5.95 13.40 3.74
CA GLY A 435 -5.91 12.14 4.51
C GLY A 435 -5.85 12.39 6.01
N LYS A 436 -5.02 13.34 6.46
CA LYS A 436 -4.97 13.80 7.86
C LYS A 436 -6.29 14.43 8.30
N MET A 437 -6.95 15.22 7.45
CA MET A 437 -8.23 15.84 7.81
C MET A 437 -9.36 14.84 8.09
N ILE A 438 -9.33 13.66 7.46
CA ILE A 438 -10.41 12.66 7.51
C ILE A 438 -10.02 11.32 8.16
N GLY A 439 -8.83 11.27 8.76
CA GLY A 439 -8.23 10.07 9.36
C GLY A 439 -8.14 8.88 8.40
N ASP A 440 -7.48 9.07 7.26
CA ASP A 440 -7.12 8.03 6.28
C ASP A 440 -5.71 8.25 5.73
N THR A 441 -5.27 7.40 4.79
CA THR A 441 -4.02 7.62 4.05
C THR A 441 -4.26 8.42 2.77
N GLY A 442 -3.24 9.13 2.30
CA GLY A 442 -3.29 9.83 1.00
C GLY A 442 -3.65 8.91 -0.16
N GLN A 443 -3.14 7.67 -0.18
CA GLN A 443 -3.51 6.67 -1.19
C GLN A 443 -5.02 6.34 -1.22
N ILE A 444 -5.67 6.30 -0.05
CA ILE A 444 -7.11 6.03 0.01
C ILE A 444 -7.89 7.26 -0.44
N VAL A 445 -7.39 8.45 -0.11
CA VAL A 445 -7.92 9.71 -0.62
C VAL A 445 -7.85 9.75 -2.14
N GLU A 446 -6.68 9.45 -2.73
CA GLU A 446 -6.48 9.39 -4.18
C GLU A 446 -7.47 8.42 -4.86
N LEU A 447 -7.60 7.20 -4.32
CA LEU A 447 -8.58 6.22 -4.84
C LEU A 447 -10.04 6.68 -4.68
N THR A 448 -10.34 7.44 -3.62
CA THR A 448 -11.68 8.02 -3.35
C THR A 448 -11.95 9.19 -4.30
N TYR A 449 -10.92 9.95 -4.62
CA TYR A 449 -10.88 11.14 -5.47
C TYR A 449 -10.78 10.83 -6.96
N SER A 450 -10.63 9.56 -7.35
CA SER A 450 -10.48 9.13 -8.74
C SER A 450 -11.69 9.39 -9.67
N HIS A 451 -12.68 10.17 -9.25
CA HIS A 451 -13.84 10.57 -10.04
C HIS A 451 -13.66 11.94 -10.69
N LEU A 452 -12.48 12.55 -10.51
CA LEU A 452 -12.13 13.81 -11.14
C LEU A 452 -12.24 13.78 -12.65
N THR A 453 -12.61 14.93 -13.19
CA THR A 453 -12.48 15.20 -14.62
C THR A 453 -11.01 15.44 -15.00
N ARG A 454 -10.70 15.35 -16.29
CA ARG A 454 -9.37 15.76 -16.79
C ARG A 454 -9.04 17.20 -16.42
N GLN A 455 -10.04 18.08 -16.39
CA GLN A 455 -9.87 19.48 -16.02
C GLN A 455 -9.43 19.64 -14.57
N ASP A 456 -10.04 18.88 -13.65
CA ASP A 456 -9.65 18.92 -12.23
C ASP A 456 -8.18 18.51 -12.02
N HIS A 457 -7.69 17.55 -12.82
CA HIS A 457 -6.28 17.16 -12.81
C HIS A 457 -5.37 18.30 -13.30
N ILE A 458 -5.76 19.00 -14.36
CA ILE A 458 -5.04 20.16 -14.90
C ILE A 458 -5.00 21.31 -13.87
N ASP A 459 -6.14 21.65 -13.28
CA ASP A 459 -6.25 22.74 -12.30
C ASP A 459 -5.42 22.45 -11.04
N THR A 460 -5.40 21.19 -10.60
CA THR A 460 -4.56 20.76 -9.47
C THR A 460 -3.07 20.93 -9.77
N LEU A 461 -2.64 20.63 -11.00
CA LEU A 461 -1.25 20.83 -11.43
C LEU A 461 -0.87 22.31 -11.50
N HIS A 462 -1.74 23.17 -12.06
CA HIS A 462 -1.51 24.62 -12.06
C HIS A 462 -1.40 25.19 -10.63
N LYS A 463 -2.27 24.79 -9.71
CA LYS A 463 -2.16 25.22 -8.29
C LYS A 463 -0.90 24.70 -7.61
N ALA A 464 -0.44 23.50 -7.96
CA ALA A 464 0.83 22.99 -7.48
C ALA A 464 2.01 23.84 -8.00
N GLN A 465 1.97 24.21 -9.27
CA GLN A 465 2.95 25.11 -9.90
C GLN A 465 2.97 26.49 -9.21
N GLU A 466 1.83 27.14 -9.02
CA GLU A 466 1.74 28.44 -8.33
C GLU A 466 2.33 28.40 -6.92
N ARG A 467 2.15 27.30 -6.18
CA ARG A 467 2.73 27.16 -4.83
C ARG A 467 4.25 27.07 -4.84
N ILE A 468 4.81 26.40 -5.85
CA ILE A 468 6.26 26.30 -6.04
C ILE A 468 6.81 27.68 -6.38
N GLU A 469 6.19 28.36 -7.35
CA GLU A 469 6.56 29.72 -7.78
C GLU A 469 6.46 30.73 -6.63
N ARG A 470 5.39 30.70 -5.81
CA ARG A 470 5.26 31.55 -4.62
C ARG A 470 6.31 31.27 -3.55
N LYS A 471 6.71 29.99 -3.36
CA LYS A 471 7.78 29.64 -2.42
C LYS A 471 9.14 30.17 -2.91
N GLU A 472 9.43 30.05 -4.20
CA GLU A 472 10.65 30.58 -4.81
C GLU A 472 10.69 32.12 -4.78
N SER A 473 9.54 32.76 -5.01
CA SER A 473 9.37 34.21 -4.92
C SER A 473 9.54 34.74 -3.49
N ASN A 474 8.97 34.05 -2.49
CA ASN A 474 9.09 34.44 -1.08
C ASN A 474 10.49 34.22 -0.52
N VAL A 475 11.21 33.20 -1.00
CA VAL A 475 12.63 33.02 -0.68
C VAL A 475 13.46 34.17 -1.26
N SER A 476 13.19 34.58 -2.50
CA SER A 476 13.87 35.73 -3.13
C SER A 476 13.57 37.07 -2.44
N SER A 477 12.31 37.34 -2.06
CA SER A 477 11.93 38.58 -1.39
C SER A 477 12.42 38.68 0.05
N THR A 478 12.50 37.57 0.79
CA THR A 478 13.04 37.52 2.16
C THR A 478 14.57 37.74 2.18
N ILE A 479 15.27 37.40 1.10
CA ILE A 479 16.71 37.67 0.93
C ILE A 479 16.94 39.15 0.61
N LEU A 480 16.07 39.77 -0.20
CA LEU A 480 16.16 41.18 -0.60
C LEU A 480 15.77 42.17 0.51
N SER A 481 14.93 41.79 1.47
CA SER A 481 14.50 42.71 2.54
C SER A 481 15.44 42.74 3.76
N LYS A 482 16.46 41.87 3.82
CA LYS A 482 17.35 41.75 5.00
C LYS A 482 18.75 42.31 4.83
N ASN A 483 19.18 42.68 3.62
CA ASN A 483 20.47 43.31 3.40
C ASN A 483 20.29 44.51 2.47
N GLY A 484 20.75 45.69 2.91
CA GLY A 484 20.86 46.87 2.06
C GLY A 484 21.57 46.50 0.76
N THR A 485 20.83 46.55 -0.33
CA THR A 485 21.28 46.21 -1.67
C THR A 485 22.22 47.29 -2.17
N ASN A 486 23.52 47.04 -2.10
CA ASN A 486 24.52 47.46 -3.11
C ASN A 486 25.95 46.99 -2.79
N ASP A 487 26.29 46.70 -1.53
CA ASP A 487 27.68 46.36 -1.16
C ASP A 487 27.99 44.85 -1.32
N TYR A 488 27.07 44.00 -0.87
CA TYR A 488 27.27 42.54 -0.81
C TYR A 488 27.41 41.85 -2.17
N THR A 489 26.67 42.33 -3.18
CA THR A 489 26.73 41.81 -4.56
C THR A 489 28.09 42.12 -5.20
N SER A 490 28.66 43.30 -4.91
CA SER A 490 29.99 43.68 -5.40
C SER A 490 31.10 42.80 -4.81
N THR A 491 30.95 42.41 -3.54
CA THR A 491 31.90 41.55 -2.81
C THR A 491 31.91 40.13 -3.36
N LEU A 492 30.75 39.57 -3.70
CA LEU A 492 30.65 38.23 -4.30
C LEU A 492 31.16 38.20 -5.75
N ASP A 493 30.91 39.26 -6.53
CA ASP A 493 31.46 39.40 -7.89
C ASP A 493 33.00 39.50 -7.88
N ARG A 494 33.58 40.28 -6.95
CA ARG A 494 35.04 40.35 -6.77
C ARG A 494 35.64 39.01 -6.35
N ALA A 495 34.94 38.27 -5.48
CA ALA A 495 35.41 36.96 -5.03
C ALA A 495 35.47 35.94 -6.17
N ILE A 496 34.49 35.95 -7.07
CA ILE A 496 34.50 35.11 -8.28
C ILE A 496 35.70 35.44 -9.17
N GLY A 497 35.92 36.72 -9.47
CA GLY A 497 37.08 37.14 -10.27
C GLY A 497 38.42 36.78 -9.61
N TYR A 498 38.50 36.83 -8.28
CA TYR A 498 39.69 36.39 -7.55
C TYR A 498 39.94 34.88 -7.68
N ILE A 499 38.87 34.06 -7.59
CA ILE A 499 38.92 32.61 -7.73
C ILE A 499 39.42 32.20 -9.11
N GLU A 500 38.89 32.82 -10.16
CA GLU A 500 39.25 32.50 -11.55
C GLU A 500 40.75 32.72 -11.81
N ASN A 501 41.29 33.85 -11.31
CA ASN A 501 42.69 34.21 -11.47
C ASN A 501 43.66 33.41 -10.58
N ASN A 502 43.18 32.76 -9.52
CA ASN A 502 44.01 32.05 -8.54
C ASN A 502 43.63 30.57 -8.37
N SER A 503 42.86 30.01 -9.31
CA SER A 503 42.33 28.64 -9.28
C SER A 503 43.41 27.52 -9.20
N LYS A 504 44.67 27.85 -9.50
CA LYS A 504 45.82 26.94 -9.38
C LYS A 504 46.41 26.88 -7.96
N GLU A 505 46.02 27.79 -7.06
CA GLU A 505 46.50 27.87 -5.66
C GLU A 505 45.31 27.79 -4.67
N PRO A 506 44.75 26.60 -4.41
CA PRO A 506 43.50 26.44 -3.65
C PRO A 506 43.53 26.99 -2.23
N GLN A 507 44.68 26.88 -1.54
CA GLN A 507 44.85 27.37 -0.17
C GLN A 507 44.75 28.90 -0.09
N ARG A 508 45.25 29.60 -1.11
CA ARG A 508 45.20 31.06 -1.20
C ARG A 508 43.78 31.55 -1.43
N VAL A 509 43.00 30.82 -2.24
CA VAL A 509 41.58 31.08 -2.44
C VAL A 509 40.79 30.87 -1.13
N ILE A 510 41.04 29.78 -0.39
CA ILE A 510 40.37 29.53 0.89
C ILE A 510 40.64 30.68 1.87
N GLU A 511 41.90 31.11 1.96
CA GLU A 511 42.30 32.16 2.89
C GLU A 511 41.65 33.51 2.54
N TYR A 512 41.62 33.86 1.25
CA TYR A 512 40.88 35.03 0.77
C TYR A 512 39.39 34.98 1.13
N LEU A 513 38.74 33.83 0.94
CA LEU A 513 37.32 33.66 1.26
C LEU A 513 37.05 33.77 2.77
N ARG A 514 37.94 33.26 3.62
CA ARG A 514 37.85 33.43 5.07
C ARG A 514 38.03 34.88 5.50
N GLN A 515 39.04 35.57 4.98
CA GLN A 515 39.31 36.96 5.31
C GLN A 515 38.16 37.91 4.93
N ASN A 516 37.44 37.59 3.86
CA ASN A 516 36.26 38.34 3.42
C ASN A 516 34.93 37.79 3.97
N ASN A 517 34.98 36.76 4.84
CA ASN A 517 33.83 36.10 5.46
C ASN A 517 32.77 35.58 4.45
N ILE A 518 33.24 35.02 3.33
CA ILE A 518 32.39 34.52 2.23
C ILE A 518 32.32 33.00 2.29
N SER A 519 31.11 32.45 2.42
CA SER A 519 30.92 31.00 2.36
C SER A 519 30.97 30.49 0.92
N ILE A 520 31.67 29.38 0.69
CA ILE A 520 31.69 28.67 -0.60
C ILE A 520 30.26 28.30 -1.05
N ASN A 521 29.37 27.94 -0.11
CA ASN A 521 27.97 27.65 -0.42
C ASN A 521 27.19 28.90 -0.88
N GLN A 522 27.54 30.08 -0.38
CA GLN A 522 26.95 31.35 -0.83
C GLN A 522 27.41 31.67 -2.26
N LEU A 523 28.70 31.45 -2.56
CA LEU A 523 29.24 31.62 -3.92
C LEU A 523 28.60 30.65 -4.92
N ILE A 524 28.49 29.36 -4.58
CA ILE A 524 27.85 28.36 -5.45
C ILE A 524 26.40 28.77 -5.78
N ARG A 525 25.64 29.23 -4.78
CA ARG A 525 24.26 29.67 -4.97
C ARG A 525 24.17 30.94 -5.81
N TYR A 526 25.00 31.93 -5.52
CA TYR A 526 25.06 33.20 -6.26
C TYR A 526 25.47 32.97 -7.73
N TYR A 527 26.50 32.16 -7.96
CA TYR A 527 26.99 31.78 -9.30
C TYR A 527 25.94 31.01 -10.10
N SER A 528 25.23 30.07 -9.46
CA SER A 528 24.12 29.32 -10.07
C SER A 528 22.95 30.22 -10.47
N HIS A 529 22.69 31.28 -9.69
CA HIS A 529 21.63 32.24 -9.98
C HIS A 529 22.00 33.16 -11.16
N LYS A 530 23.23 33.70 -11.19
CA LYS A 530 23.73 34.49 -12.34
C LYS A 530 23.74 33.69 -13.64
N PHE A 531 24.06 32.40 -13.57
CA PHE A 531 24.00 31.48 -14.71
C PHE A 531 22.58 31.31 -15.27
N LEU A 532 21.57 31.27 -14.41
CA LEU A 532 20.16 31.19 -14.82
C LEU A 532 19.65 32.51 -15.43
N GLU A 533 20.12 33.66 -14.93
CA GLU A 533 19.80 34.97 -15.50
C GLU A 533 20.41 35.18 -16.90
N GLN A 534 21.65 34.72 -17.14
CA GLN A 534 22.30 34.83 -18.45
C GLN A 534 21.69 33.95 -19.55
N ARG A 535 20.96 32.88 -19.17
CA ARG A 535 20.34 31.97 -20.14
C ARG A 535 19.10 32.55 -20.83
N ASN A 536 18.56 33.66 -20.32
CA ASN A 536 17.44 34.40 -20.91
C ASN A 536 17.86 35.65 -21.71
N GLY A 537 19.17 35.90 -21.88
CA GLY A 537 19.70 37.05 -22.63
C GLY A 537 20.71 36.64 -23.70
N ILE A 538 20.38 36.90 -24.96
CA ILE A 538 21.32 36.84 -26.09
C ILE A 538 22.51 37.77 -25.80
N GLY A 539 23.73 37.31 -26.13
CA GLY A 539 24.99 37.78 -25.59
C GLY A 539 25.26 39.29 -25.57
N HIS A 540 25.86 39.73 -24.48
CA HIS A 540 26.68 40.93 -24.43
C HIS A 540 28.05 40.62 -23.82
N ARG A 541 29.08 40.61 -24.69
CA ARG A 541 30.47 40.83 -24.28
C ARG A 541 30.56 42.27 -23.77
N LYS A 542 30.96 42.45 -22.51
CA LYS A 542 31.57 43.70 -22.04
C LYS A 542 32.92 43.36 -21.43
N GLU A 543 33.95 43.97 -22.01
CA GLU A 543 35.30 44.13 -21.46
C GLU A 543 36.12 42.85 -21.23
N GLY A 544 36.53 42.23 -22.35
CA GLY A 544 37.87 41.62 -22.46
C GLY A 544 38.22 40.41 -21.58
N MET A 545 37.31 39.87 -20.77
CA MET A 545 37.56 38.68 -19.96
C MET A 545 36.77 37.47 -20.49
N VAL A 546 37.48 36.40 -20.85
CA VAL A 546 36.89 35.12 -21.22
C VAL A 546 36.64 34.35 -19.92
N PHE A 547 35.38 34.19 -19.54
CA PHE A 547 34.96 33.42 -18.37
C PHE A 547 34.82 31.94 -18.74
N ASP A 548 35.64 31.06 -18.17
CA ASP A 548 35.47 29.61 -18.28
C ASP A 548 34.60 29.10 -17.12
N LEU A 549 33.28 29.22 -17.31
CA LEU A 549 32.27 29.02 -16.26
C LEU A 549 32.23 27.60 -15.68
N ASP A 550 32.55 26.58 -16.47
CA ASP A 550 32.54 25.19 -16.02
C ASP A 550 33.71 24.91 -15.06
N SER A 551 34.87 25.49 -15.34
CA SER A 551 36.09 25.32 -14.54
C SER A 551 35.96 25.93 -13.14
N THR A 552 35.33 27.10 -13.00
CA THR A 552 35.13 27.76 -11.71
C THR A 552 34.17 26.98 -10.80
N MET A 553 33.07 26.47 -11.34
CA MET A 553 32.12 25.65 -10.59
C MET A 553 32.73 24.30 -10.19
N GLU A 554 33.46 23.66 -11.09
CA GLU A 554 34.17 22.41 -10.77
C GLU A 554 35.20 22.63 -9.65
N PHE A 555 35.91 23.75 -9.68
CA PHE A 555 36.88 24.14 -8.67
C PHE A 555 36.23 24.40 -7.30
N LEU A 556 35.13 25.15 -7.26
CA LEU A 556 34.38 25.43 -6.02
C LEU A 556 33.83 24.15 -5.37
N VAL A 557 33.34 23.21 -6.18
CA VAL A 557 32.87 21.90 -5.70
C VAL A 557 34.04 21.05 -5.18
N LYS A 558 35.19 21.07 -5.85
CA LYS A 558 36.42 20.39 -5.37
C LYS A 558 36.88 20.96 -4.02
N LEU A 559 36.88 22.28 -3.87
CA LEU A 559 37.23 23.00 -2.63
C LEU A 559 36.29 22.68 -1.47
N LEU A 560 34.98 22.59 -1.75
CA LEU A 560 33.99 22.18 -0.77
C LEU A 560 34.28 20.75 -0.28
N HIS A 561 34.60 19.84 -1.18
CA HIS A 561 34.92 18.45 -0.82
C HIS A 561 36.24 18.29 -0.05
N SER A 562 37.24 19.16 -0.26
CA SER A 562 38.49 19.13 0.50
C SER A 562 38.36 19.69 1.92
N SER A 563 37.46 20.66 2.14
CA SER A 563 37.24 21.28 3.45
C SER A 563 36.44 20.41 4.45
N PHE A 564 35.89 19.28 3.99
CA PHE A 564 35.24 18.27 4.84
C PHE A 564 36.15 17.07 5.19
N ARG A 565 37.46 17.15 4.90
CA ARG A 565 38.43 16.05 5.13
C ARG A 565 39.56 16.35 6.10
N ASP A 566 39.52 17.48 6.81
CA ASP A 566 40.36 17.73 7.98
C ASP A 566 39.55 17.57 9.28
#